data_AF-A0A164QR95-F1
#
_entry.id   AF-A0A164QR95-F1
#
_cell.length_a   1.000
_cell.length_b   1.000
_cell.length_c   1.000
_cell.angle_alpha   90.00
_cell.angle_beta   90.00
_cell.angle_gamma   90.00
#
_symmetry.space_group_name_H-M   'P 1'
#
loop_
_entity.id
_entity.type
_entity.pdbx_description
1 polymer ?
#
loop_
_entity_poly.entity_id
_entity_poly.type
_entity_poly.pdbx_seq_one_letter_code
_entity_poly.pdbx_strand_id
1 'polypeptide(L)'
;MLQEVKVPPAPARTVQTPAEAWTLQSQRFQAKNPKPDNAYSGRSIQIKDGELSSAWMYLQRILRDNNVRAEATAQQRHEKEGPKRRRLRSERWRRRFAEEVRKKVRLVEAIRRRGA
;
A
#
# COMPACT_ATOMS: atom_id res chain seq x y z
N MET A 1 -47.47 9.43 -38.46
CA MET A 1 -46.04 9.43 -38.82
C MET A 1 -45.24 9.39 -37.53
N LEU A 2 -44.67 8.25 -37.16
CA LEU A 2 -43.76 8.14 -36.02
C LEU A 2 -42.35 8.09 -36.59
N GLN A 3 -41.53 9.09 -36.29
CA GLN A 3 -40.12 9.10 -36.67
C GLN A 3 -39.35 8.12 -35.78
N GLU A 4 -38.68 7.15 -36.41
CA GLU A 4 -37.76 6.25 -35.72
C GLU A 4 -36.58 7.05 -35.14
N VAL A 5 -36.50 7.14 -33.82
CA VAL A 5 -35.34 7.68 -33.11
C VAL A 5 -34.24 6.63 -33.17
N LYS A 6 -33.30 6.80 -34.12
CA LYS A 6 -32.11 5.96 -34.24
C LYS A 6 -31.18 6.21 -33.05
N VAL A 7 -31.24 5.32 -32.05
CA VAL A 7 -30.29 5.30 -30.93
C VAL A 7 -28.91 4.92 -31.48
N PRO A 8 -27.84 5.72 -31.27
CA PRO A 8 -26.52 5.39 -31.78
C PRO A 8 -26.01 4.10 -31.11
N PRO A 9 -25.29 3.24 -31.86
CA PRO A 9 -24.75 2.01 -31.30
C PRO A 9 -23.78 2.35 -30.16
N ALA A 10 -23.93 1.64 -29.04
CA ALA A 10 -23.03 1.78 -27.91
C ALA A 10 -21.57 1.58 -28.38
N PRO A 11 -20.61 2.40 -27.88
CA PRO A 11 -19.24 2.33 -28.37
C PRO A 11 -18.68 0.92 -28.14
N ALA A 12 -18.13 0.33 -29.21
CA ALA A 12 -17.51 -0.98 -29.16
C ALA A 12 -16.44 -1.01 -28.06
N ARG A 13 -16.48 -2.04 -27.19
CA ARG A 13 -15.43 -2.27 -26.19
C ARG A 13 -14.13 -2.52 -26.94
N THR A 14 -13.22 -1.55 -26.94
CA THR A 14 -11.87 -1.74 -27.46
C THR A 14 -11.21 -2.87 -26.67
N VAL A 15 -10.90 -3.98 -27.31
CA VAL A 15 -10.09 -5.05 -26.72
C VAL A 15 -8.68 -4.48 -26.58
N GLN A 16 -8.39 -3.87 -25.44
CA GLN A 16 -7.05 -3.35 -25.15
C GLN A 16 -6.12 -4.54 -24.94
N THR A 17 -4.97 -4.52 -25.60
CA THR A 17 -3.90 -5.45 -25.26
C THR A 17 -3.48 -5.23 -23.79
N PRO A 18 -3.01 -6.25 -23.06
CA PRO A 18 -2.61 -6.07 -21.66
C PRO A 18 -1.58 -4.95 -21.44
N ALA A 19 -0.69 -4.73 -22.42
CA ALA A 19 0.29 -3.64 -22.40
C ALA A 19 -0.36 -2.25 -22.52
N GLU A 20 -1.35 -2.09 -23.38
CA GLU A 20 -2.11 -0.84 -23.51
C GLU A 20 -2.92 -0.54 -22.26
N ALA A 21 -3.58 -1.56 -21.68
CA ALA A 21 -4.31 -1.42 -20.43
C ALA A 21 -3.39 -0.98 -19.27
N TRP A 22 -2.19 -1.58 -19.19
CA TRP A 22 -1.17 -1.19 -18.22
C TRP A 22 -0.70 0.25 -18.42
N THR A 23 -0.44 0.64 -19.67
CA THR A 23 0.04 1.98 -20.02
C THR A 23 -0.99 3.03 -19.67
N LEU A 24 -2.26 2.82 -20.02
CA LEU A 24 -3.38 3.70 -19.68
C LEU A 24 -3.56 3.81 -18.16
N GLN A 25 -3.45 2.69 -17.44
CA GLN A 25 -3.57 2.68 -15.98
C GLN A 25 -2.39 3.43 -15.32
N SER A 26 -1.18 3.24 -15.80
CA SER A 26 0.03 3.95 -15.36
C SER A 26 -0.12 5.46 -15.58
N GLN A 27 -0.55 5.88 -16.77
CA GLN A 27 -0.79 7.29 -17.08
C GLN A 27 -1.85 7.91 -16.16
N ARG A 28 -2.97 7.21 -15.94
CA ARG A 28 -4.02 7.64 -15.00
C ARG A 28 -3.49 7.76 -13.57
N PHE A 29 -2.66 6.81 -13.15
CA PHE A 29 -2.03 6.83 -11.84
C PHE A 29 -1.08 8.02 -11.67
N GLN A 30 -0.25 8.31 -12.68
CA GLN A 30 0.68 9.46 -12.67
C GLN A 30 -0.06 10.80 -12.75
N ALA A 31 -1.18 10.88 -13.48
CA ALA A 31 -1.99 12.08 -13.53
C ALA A 31 -2.62 12.42 -12.16
N LYS A 32 -3.02 11.39 -11.40
CA LYS A 32 -3.61 11.56 -10.07
C LYS A 32 -2.57 11.76 -8.96
N ASN A 33 -1.39 11.16 -9.12
CA ASN A 33 -0.32 11.23 -8.13
C ASN A 33 0.88 11.98 -8.73
N PRO A 34 1.06 13.27 -8.37
CA PRO A 34 2.19 14.04 -8.87
C PRO A 34 3.50 13.36 -8.50
N LYS A 35 4.51 13.52 -9.37
CA LYS A 35 5.85 12.98 -9.10
C LYS A 35 6.37 13.59 -7.79
N PRO A 36 7.01 12.79 -6.91
CA PRO A 36 7.62 13.32 -5.71
C PRO A 36 8.70 14.33 -6.11
N ASP A 37 8.59 15.54 -5.56
CA ASP A 37 9.46 16.67 -5.92
C ASP A 37 10.89 16.51 -5.35
N ASN A 38 10.98 15.93 -4.14
CA ASN A 38 12.25 15.71 -3.46
C ASN A 38 12.23 14.44 -2.60
N ALA A 39 13.40 14.06 -2.06
CA ALA A 39 13.55 12.89 -1.19
C ALA A 39 12.71 12.95 0.11
N TYR A 40 12.14 14.11 0.45
CA TYR A 40 11.31 14.33 1.63
C TYR A 40 9.81 14.36 1.30
N SER A 41 9.42 14.31 0.03
CA SER A 41 8.02 14.48 -0.42
C SER A 41 7.03 13.46 0.18
N GLY A 42 7.52 12.32 0.70
CA GLY A 42 6.72 11.33 1.42
C GLY A 42 6.95 11.28 2.94
N ARG A 43 7.73 12.21 3.49
CA ARG A 43 8.13 12.29 4.92
C ARG A 43 7.94 13.69 5.49
N SER A 44 7.24 14.57 4.78
CA SER A 44 6.86 15.90 5.21
C SER A 44 5.34 15.96 5.44
N ILE A 45 4.93 16.66 6.49
CA ILE A 45 3.53 16.93 6.80
C ILE A 45 3.43 18.43 7.08
N GLN A 46 2.41 19.05 6.50
CA GLN A 46 2.04 20.42 6.81
C GLN A 46 1.25 20.45 8.12
N ILE A 47 1.59 21.37 9.01
CA ILE A 47 0.83 21.60 10.24
C ILE A 47 -0.42 22.37 9.83
N LYS A 48 -1.60 21.84 10.17
CA LYS A 48 -2.88 22.53 9.99
C LYS A 48 -3.35 23.06 11.33
N ASP A 49 -3.93 24.26 11.32
CA ASP A 49 -4.62 24.86 12.47
C ASP A 49 -3.77 24.97 13.75
N GLY A 50 -2.45 25.04 13.61
CA GLY A 50 -1.51 25.12 14.73
C GLY A 50 -1.36 23.82 15.55
N GLU A 51 -1.99 22.72 15.13
CA GLU A 51 -2.01 21.46 15.89
C GLU A 51 -0.72 20.63 15.66
N LEU A 52 0.38 21.08 16.28
CA LEU A 52 1.69 20.45 16.15
C LEU A 52 1.72 19.00 16.65
N SER A 53 1.04 18.70 17.76
CA SER A 53 1.04 17.37 18.38
C SER A 53 0.47 16.31 17.44
N SER A 54 -0.68 16.59 16.83
CA SER A 54 -1.34 15.68 15.89
C SER A 54 -0.54 15.51 14.59
N ALA A 55 -0.01 16.61 14.04
CA ALA A 55 0.90 16.56 12.90
C ALA A 55 2.16 15.72 13.20
N TRP A 56 2.72 15.87 14.40
CA TRP A 56 3.88 15.09 14.85
C TRP A 56 3.55 13.60 14.97
N MET A 57 2.47 13.22 15.64
CA MET A 57 2.05 11.81 15.74
C MET A 57 1.80 11.19 14.36
N TYR A 58 1.22 11.96 13.45
CA TYR A 58 1.02 11.53 12.08
C TYR A 58 2.36 11.28 11.37
N LEU A 59 3.33 12.17 11.54
CA LEU A 59 4.70 11.98 11.01
C LEU A 59 5.36 10.72 11.58
N GLN A 60 5.22 10.49 12.88
CA GLN A 60 5.74 9.28 13.53
C GLN A 60 5.16 8.01 12.92
N ARG A 61 3.85 8.01 12.64
CA ARG A 61 3.20 6.90 11.96
C ARG A 61 3.72 6.72 10.53
N ILE A 62 3.84 7.77 9.74
CA ILE A 62 4.38 7.69 8.36
C ILE A 62 5.79 7.09 8.37
N LEU A 63 6.68 7.54 9.28
CA LEU A 63 8.04 7.02 9.39
C LEU A 63 8.09 5.54 9.79
N ARG A 64 7.15 5.10 10.63
CA ARG A 64 7.01 3.70 11.04
C ARG A 64 6.51 2.83 9.90
N ASP A 65 5.45 3.28 9.21
CA ASP A 65 4.82 2.52 8.13
C ASP A 65 5.79 2.34 6.94
N ASN A 66 6.67 3.33 6.69
CA ASN A 66 7.77 3.25 5.73
C ASN A 66 9.06 2.57 6.27
N ASN A 67 9.05 2.07 7.51
CA ASN A 67 10.17 1.38 8.15
C ASN A 67 11.50 2.17 8.23
N VAL A 68 11.45 3.51 8.13
CA VAL A 68 12.64 4.38 8.02
C VAL A 68 13.56 4.24 9.22
N ARG A 69 13.00 4.17 10.43
CA ARG A 69 13.79 4.09 11.67
C ARG A 69 14.56 2.78 11.80
N ALA A 70 13.89 1.66 11.57
CA ALA A 70 14.51 0.35 11.67
C ALA A 70 15.60 0.18 10.61
N GLU A 71 15.36 0.70 9.40
CA GLU A 71 16.36 0.71 8.35
C GLU A 71 17.55 1.62 8.69
N ALA A 72 17.31 2.83 9.19
CA ALA A 72 18.37 3.73 9.64
C ALA A 72 19.26 3.06 10.70
N THR A 73 18.68 2.38 11.68
CA THR A 73 19.44 1.62 12.69
C THR A 73 20.21 0.45 12.07
N ALA A 74 19.58 -0.32 11.17
CA ALA A 74 20.24 -1.45 10.51
C ALA A 74 21.39 -1.02 9.59
N GLN A 75 21.32 0.17 9.00
CA GLN A 75 22.34 0.74 8.12
C GLN A 75 23.52 1.37 8.86
N GLN A 76 23.43 1.59 10.19
CA GLN A 76 24.54 2.13 10.98
C GLN A 76 25.82 1.28 10.89
N ARG A 77 25.68 -0.02 10.61
CA ARG A 77 26.79 -0.96 10.47
C ARG A 77 26.56 -1.86 9.26
N HIS A 78 27.64 -2.25 8.59
CA HIS A 78 27.56 -3.19 7.49
C HIS A 78 27.15 -4.59 7.99
N GLU A 79 26.01 -5.09 7.50
CA GLU A 79 25.58 -6.47 7.67
C GLU A 79 26.06 -7.31 6.48
N LYS A 80 26.85 -8.36 6.74
CA LYS A 80 27.28 -9.32 5.71
C LYS A 80 26.07 -9.98 5.03
N GLU A 81 26.19 -10.34 3.76
CA GLU A 81 25.08 -10.88 2.99
C GLU A 81 24.46 -12.17 3.57
N GLY A 82 25.29 -13.11 4.03
CA GLY A 82 24.82 -14.38 4.60
C GLY A 82 23.91 -14.17 5.83
N PRO A 83 24.38 -13.47 6.87
CA PRO A 83 23.57 -13.04 8.01
C PRO A 83 22.29 -12.30 7.59
N LYS A 84 22.37 -11.35 6.65
CA LYS A 84 21.22 -10.61 6.13
C LYS A 84 20.16 -11.53 5.53
N ARG A 85 20.57 -12.51 4.70
CA ARG A 85 19.65 -13.51 4.11
C ARG A 85 18.98 -14.37 5.19
N ARG A 86 19.74 -14.81 6.20
CA ARG A 86 19.21 -15.60 7.33
C ARG A 86 18.19 -14.81 8.16
N ARG A 87 18.52 -13.56 8.48
CA ARG A 87 17.63 -12.64 9.20
C ARG A 87 16.32 -12.42 8.44
N LEU A 88 16.40 -12.02 7.17
CA LEU A 88 15.22 -11.77 6.33
C LEU A 88 14.35 -13.03 6.15
N ARG A 89 14.97 -14.22 6.06
CA ARG A 89 14.22 -15.49 6.03
C ARG A 89 13.45 -15.73 7.34
N SER A 90 14.10 -15.53 8.48
CA SER A 90 13.48 -15.66 9.81
C SER A 90 12.35 -14.65 10.02
N GLU A 91 12.56 -13.39 9.66
CA GLU A 91 11.54 -12.33 9.73
C GLU A 91 10.31 -12.66 8.87
N ARG A 92 10.53 -13.08 7.61
CA ARG A 92 9.44 -13.50 6.73
C ARG A 92 8.66 -14.68 7.29
N TRP A 93 9.35 -15.67 7.85
CA TRP A 93 8.71 -16.83 8.46
C TRP A 93 7.87 -16.44 9.67
N ARG A 94 8.42 -15.63 10.59
CA ARG A 94 7.69 -15.14 11.78
C ARG A 94 6.46 -14.34 11.38
N ARG A 95 6.56 -13.48 10.36
CA ARG A 95 5.41 -12.72 9.83
C ARG A 95 4.33 -13.66 9.30
N ARG A 96 4.69 -14.64 8.47
CA ARG A 96 3.73 -15.61 7.92
C ARG A 96 3.09 -16.45 9.02
N PHE A 97 3.89 -16.95 9.95
CA PHE A 97 3.40 -17.73 11.09
C PHE A 97 2.39 -16.93 11.92
N ALA A 98 2.69 -15.67 12.23
CA ALA A 98 1.77 -14.79 12.96
C ALA A 98 0.44 -14.58 12.20
N GLU A 99 0.48 -14.41 10.88
CA GLU A 99 -0.74 -14.31 10.06
C GLU A 99 -1.56 -15.60 10.11
N GLU A 100 -0.93 -16.77 9.99
CA GLU A 100 -1.63 -18.05 10.07
C GLU A 100 -2.25 -18.29 11.45
N VAL A 101 -1.54 -17.95 12.53
CA VAL A 101 -2.09 -17.98 13.89
C VAL A 101 -3.28 -17.04 14.01
N ARG A 102 -3.18 -15.80 13.53
CA ARG A 102 -4.30 -14.83 13.55
C ARG A 102 -5.52 -15.34 12.80
N LYS A 103 -5.35 -15.96 11.64
CA LYS A 103 -6.47 -16.54 10.87
C LYS A 103 -7.18 -17.64 11.67
N LYS A 104 -6.42 -18.54 12.30
CA LYS A 104 -6.97 -19.61 13.13
C LYS A 104 -7.70 -19.06 14.36
N VAL A 105 -7.11 -18.10 15.06
CA VAL A 105 -7.76 -17.44 16.23
C VAL A 105 -9.06 -16.77 15.81
N ARG A 106 -9.06 -16.01 14.70
CA ARG A 106 -10.29 -15.38 14.17
C ARG A 106 -11.38 -16.40 13.85
N LEU A 107 -11.01 -17.57 13.33
CA LEU A 107 -11.96 -18.65 13.06
C LEU A 107 -12.58 -19.17 14.37
N VAL A 108 -11.76 -19.44 15.38
CA VAL A 108 -12.23 -19.88 16.71
C VAL A 108 -13.13 -18.84 17.35
N GLU A 109 -12.76 -17.56 17.30
CA GLU A 109 -13.60 -16.47 17.79
C GLU A 109 -14.94 -16.37 17.05
N ALA A 110 -14.94 -16.62 15.74
CA ALA A 110 -16.17 -16.65 14.94
C ALA A 110 -17.07 -17.83 15.31
N ILE A 111 -16.50 -19.01 15.56
CA ILE A 111 -17.24 -20.19 16.06
C ILE A 111 -17.84 -19.90 17.43
N ARG A 112 -17.03 -19.38 18.36
CA ARG A 112 -17.48 -18.98 19.71
C ARG A 112 -18.62 -17.97 19.66
N ARG A 113 -18.53 -16.97 18.78
CA ARG A 113 -19.60 -15.96 18.60
C ARG A 113 -20.92 -16.55 18.10
N ARG A 114 -20.87 -17.67 17.37
CA ARG A 114 -22.05 -18.38 16.86
C ARG A 114 -22.69 -19.30 17.90
N GLY A 115 -22.09 -19.46 19.09
CA GLY A 115 -22.68 -20.21 20.21
C GLY A 115 -22.40 -21.70 20.23
N ALA A 116 -21.33 -22.15 19.55
CA ALA A 116 -20.75 -23.48 19.75
C ALA A 116 -19.67 -23.46 20.84
#